data_AF-A0A944PCE2-F1
#
_entry.id   AF-A0A944PCE2-F1
#
_cell.length_a   1.000
_cell.length_b   1.000
_cell.length_c   1.000
_cell.angle_alpha   90.00
_cell.angle_beta   90.00
_cell.angle_gamma   90.00
#
_symmetry.space_group_name_H-M   'P 1'
#
loop_
_entity.id
_entity.type
_entity.pdbx_description
1 polymer ?
#
loop_
_entity_poly.entity_id
_entity_poly.type
_entity_poly.pdbx_seq_one_letter_code
_entity_poly.pdbx_strand_id
1 'polypeptide(L)'
;MTASKAVPASSPGSEEPSEADRLRALLRTPAYIKALAFSALIGVPVSLAAFWFLVGLHELEHVMWADLPEALGWDSPPAWWPLPLLALAGVVVGLVVTRLPGAGGHVPAGGLHAGGASAAALPGVIVAAVASLPLGAVLGPEAPLIALGGGLALLFRHLVRAPATPQSTALLGAAGAAAAIAAIFGNPLIAAVLLIEVAGVGGPRLFVVMLPALLSSGVGAVVFTGFGRWTGLETGSLSVSFPTAPPRLDAGGSATPRRFRWWSWRR
;
A
#
# COMPACT_ATOMS: atom_id res chain seq x y z
N MET A 1 -75.72 30.35 6.56
CA MET A 1 -75.39 29.14 5.78
C MET A 1 -74.16 29.43 4.93
N THR A 2 -72.97 29.06 5.39
CA THR A 2 -71.75 29.04 4.57
C THR A 2 -71.02 27.74 4.89
N ALA A 3 -70.90 26.91 3.85
CA ALA A 3 -70.43 25.53 3.94
C ALA A 3 -68.92 25.48 4.21
N SER A 4 -68.53 24.64 5.17
CA SER A 4 -67.12 24.29 5.42
C SER A 4 -66.58 23.48 4.24
N LYS A 5 -65.58 24.04 3.55
CA LYS A 5 -64.93 23.44 2.39
C LYS A 5 -63.96 22.35 2.89
N ALA A 6 -64.29 21.09 2.61
CA ALA A 6 -63.42 19.96 2.90
C ALA A 6 -62.08 20.11 2.15
N VAL A 7 -60.98 20.04 2.90
CA VAL A 7 -59.61 19.93 2.36
C VAL A 7 -59.45 18.51 1.80
N PRO A 8 -59.08 18.32 0.53
CA PRO A 8 -58.83 16.98 0.01
C PRO A 8 -57.56 16.42 0.66
N ALA A 9 -57.66 15.19 1.17
CA ALA A 9 -56.53 14.42 1.67
C ALA A 9 -55.46 14.28 0.58
N SER A 10 -54.23 14.64 0.93
CA SER A 10 -53.04 14.38 0.13
C SER A 10 -52.90 12.87 -0.13
N SER A 11 -52.86 12.48 -1.40
CA SER A 11 -52.49 11.14 -1.85
C SER A 11 -51.15 10.69 -1.24
N PRO A 12 -50.97 9.42 -0.86
CA PRO A 12 -49.67 8.92 -0.40
C PRO A 12 -48.69 9.02 -1.56
N GLY A 13 -47.62 9.79 -1.36
CA GLY A 13 -46.53 9.91 -2.32
C GLY A 13 -45.95 8.53 -2.60
N SER A 14 -45.67 8.27 -3.87
CA SER A 14 -44.80 7.20 -4.33
C SER A 14 -43.52 7.18 -3.49
N GLU A 15 -43.34 6.14 -2.66
CA GLU A 15 -42.11 5.90 -1.92
C GLU A 15 -40.96 5.74 -2.91
N GLU A 16 -40.19 6.81 -3.12
CA GLU A 16 -38.90 6.67 -3.80
C GLU A 16 -38.05 5.69 -2.99
N PRO A 17 -37.48 4.64 -3.62
CA PRO A 17 -36.68 3.66 -2.89
C PRO A 17 -35.48 4.38 -2.24
N SER A 18 -35.38 4.17 -0.93
CA SER A 18 -34.30 4.67 -0.07
C SER A 18 -32.93 4.40 -0.68
N GLU A 19 -31.99 5.33 -0.49
CA GLU A 19 -30.61 5.23 -0.96
C GLU A 19 -29.93 3.92 -0.47
N ALA A 20 -30.31 3.43 0.70
CA ALA A 20 -29.86 2.16 1.25
C ALA A 20 -30.35 0.94 0.45
N ASP A 21 -31.56 0.99 -0.11
CA ASP A 21 -32.13 -0.10 -0.90
C ASP A 21 -31.52 -0.16 -2.30
N ARG A 22 -31.21 1.01 -2.89
CA ARG A 22 -30.41 1.09 -4.13
C ARG A 22 -29.02 0.50 -3.93
N LEU A 23 -28.35 0.82 -2.81
CA LEU A 23 -27.06 0.24 -2.47
C LEU A 23 -27.16 -1.29 -2.29
N ARG A 24 -28.15 -1.79 -1.54
CA ARG A 24 -28.36 -3.23 -1.35
C ARG A 24 -28.59 -3.96 -2.67
N ALA A 25 -29.37 -3.39 -3.58
CA ALA A 25 -29.60 -3.96 -4.90
C ALA A 25 -28.29 -4.04 -5.72
N LEU A 26 -27.48 -2.98 -5.69
CA LEU A 26 -26.16 -2.96 -6.35
C LEU A 26 -25.21 -4.00 -5.76
N LEU A 27 -25.12 -4.11 -4.43
CA LEU A 27 -24.24 -5.07 -3.75
C LEU A 27 -24.62 -6.53 -4.04
N ARG A 28 -25.91 -6.81 -4.29
CA ARG A 28 -26.40 -8.16 -4.64
C ARG A 28 -26.33 -8.47 -6.13
N THR A 29 -25.90 -7.52 -6.96
CA THR A 29 -25.77 -7.75 -8.40
C THR A 29 -24.66 -8.77 -8.66
N PRO A 30 -24.86 -9.77 -9.55
CA PRO A 30 -23.86 -10.81 -9.81
C PRO A 30 -22.52 -10.24 -10.29
N ALA A 31 -22.53 -9.10 -10.98
CA ALA A 31 -21.31 -8.40 -11.39
C ALA A 31 -20.48 -7.92 -10.19
N TYR A 32 -21.13 -7.42 -9.13
CA TYR A 32 -20.44 -6.94 -7.94
C TYR A 32 -19.88 -8.09 -7.10
N ILE A 33 -20.63 -9.19 -6.96
CA ILE A 33 -20.14 -10.41 -6.29
C ILE A 33 -18.92 -10.98 -7.01
N LYS A 34 -18.94 -11.03 -8.35
CA LYS A 34 -17.78 -11.41 -9.15
C LYS A 34 -16.59 -10.49 -8.91
N ALA A 35 -16.82 -9.18 -8.79
CA ALA A 35 -15.77 -8.22 -8.46
C ALA A 35 -15.17 -8.49 -7.06
N LEU A 36 -15.99 -8.79 -6.05
CA LEU A 36 -15.49 -9.18 -4.71
C LEU A 36 -14.62 -10.44 -4.77
N ALA A 37 -15.11 -11.49 -5.42
CA ALA A 37 -14.37 -12.74 -5.55
C ALA A 37 -13.03 -12.52 -6.26
N PHE A 38 -13.03 -11.69 -7.31
CA PHE A 38 -11.82 -11.35 -8.06
C PHE A 38 -10.84 -10.50 -7.25
N SER A 39 -11.33 -9.52 -6.46
CA SER A 39 -10.50 -8.75 -5.54
C SER A 39 -9.88 -9.61 -4.44
N ALA A 40 -10.64 -10.55 -3.86
CA ALA A 40 -10.11 -11.52 -2.91
C ALA A 40 -8.98 -12.36 -3.52
N LEU A 41 -9.20 -12.86 -4.75
CA LEU A 41 -8.22 -13.66 -5.46
C LEU A 41 -6.93 -12.88 -5.75
N ILE A 42 -7.03 -11.59 -6.08
CA ILE A 42 -5.88 -10.72 -6.36
C ILE A 42 -5.04 -10.41 -5.12
N GLY A 43 -5.65 -10.36 -3.94
CA GLY A 43 -4.93 -10.15 -2.69
C GLY A 43 -3.81 -11.18 -2.49
N VAL A 44 -4.01 -12.42 -2.92
CA VAL A 44 -3.03 -13.52 -2.77
C VAL A 44 -1.73 -13.26 -3.54
N PRO A 45 -1.70 -13.17 -4.89
CA PRO A 45 -0.47 -12.94 -5.64
C PRO A 45 0.14 -11.57 -5.35
N VAL A 46 -0.66 -10.54 -5.07
CA VAL A 46 -0.14 -9.20 -4.74
C VAL A 46 0.63 -9.23 -3.42
N SER A 47 0.08 -9.86 -2.37
CA SER A 47 0.77 -9.91 -1.09
C SER A 47 2.00 -10.81 -1.11
N LEU A 48 2.00 -11.89 -1.90
CA LEU A 48 3.20 -12.69 -2.13
C LEU A 48 4.28 -11.88 -2.86
N ALA A 49 3.91 -11.13 -3.89
CA ALA A 49 4.85 -10.28 -4.61
C ALA A 49 5.41 -9.17 -3.71
N ALA A 50 4.55 -8.54 -2.89
CA ALA A 50 4.97 -7.54 -1.91
C ALA A 50 5.92 -8.12 -0.86
N PHE A 51 5.64 -9.34 -0.38
CA PHE A 51 6.53 -10.07 0.55
C PHE A 51 7.91 -10.29 -0.05
N TRP A 52 7.99 -10.90 -1.23
CA TRP A 52 9.28 -11.17 -1.88
C TRP A 52 10.03 -9.90 -2.25
N PHE A 53 9.32 -8.85 -2.63
CA PHE A 53 9.91 -7.54 -2.88
C PHE A 53 10.56 -6.97 -1.62
N LEU A 54 9.86 -6.98 -0.48
CA LEU A 54 10.40 -6.52 0.81
C LEU A 54 11.61 -7.36 1.26
N VAL A 55 11.52 -8.68 1.16
CA VAL A 55 12.64 -9.58 1.47
C VAL A 55 13.84 -9.25 0.58
N GLY A 56 13.64 -9.11 -0.74
CA GLY A 56 14.71 -8.78 -1.67
C GLY A 56 15.38 -7.43 -1.39
N LEU A 57 14.60 -6.42 -0.99
CA LEU A 57 15.16 -5.12 -0.59
C LEU A 57 16.00 -5.23 0.69
N HIS A 58 15.51 -5.98 1.68
CA HIS A 58 16.20 -6.19 2.94
C HIS A 58 17.52 -6.95 2.76
N GLU A 59 17.50 -8.03 1.98
CA GLU A 59 18.71 -8.78 1.63
C GLU A 59 19.70 -7.91 0.85
N LEU A 60 19.23 -7.12 -0.12
CA LEU A 60 20.13 -6.24 -0.86
C LEU A 60 20.72 -5.15 0.03
N GLU A 61 19.96 -4.63 0.99
CA GLU A 61 20.48 -3.69 1.99
C GLU A 61 21.58 -4.35 2.83
N HIS A 62 21.36 -5.56 3.32
CA HIS A 62 22.37 -6.33 4.05
C HIS A 62 23.64 -6.56 3.23
N VAL A 63 23.50 -6.98 1.97
CA VAL A 63 24.65 -7.20 1.09
C VAL A 63 25.42 -5.89 0.86
N MET A 64 24.74 -4.78 0.62
CA MET A 64 25.38 -3.49 0.32
C MET A 64 26.03 -2.83 1.55
N TRP A 65 25.48 -3.04 2.75
CA TRP A 65 25.92 -2.37 3.98
C TRP A 65 26.67 -3.26 4.97
N ALA A 66 26.68 -4.57 4.80
CA ALA A 66 27.44 -5.49 5.65
C ALA A 66 28.40 -6.35 4.81
N ASP A 67 27.88 -7.22 3.95
CA ASP A 67 28.69 -8.25 3.29
C ASP A 67 29.73 -7.66 2.33
N LEU A 68 29.37 -6.63 1.57
CA LEU A 68 30.26 -6.01 0.60
C LEU A 68 31.41 -5.23 1.28
N PRO A 69 31.17 -4.39 2.30
CA PRO A 69 32.22 -3.84 3.14
C PRO A 69 33.13 -4.90 3.79
N GLU A 70 32.55 -5.97 4.33
CA GLU A 70 33.30 -7.05 4.97
C GLU A 70 34.18 -7.80 3.97
N ALA A 71 33.66 -8.09 2.78
CA ALA A 71 34.40 -8.71 1.68
C ALA A 71 35.56 -7.83 1.16
N LEU A 72 35.44 -6.51 1.31
CA LEU A 72 36.51 -5.54 1.01
C LEU A 72 37.53 -5.38 2.14
N GLY A 73 37.33 -6.08 3.26
CA GLY A 73 38.24 -6.11 4.41
C GLY A 73 37.98 -5.01 5.43
N TRP A 74 36.77 -4.44 5.48
CA TRP A 74 36.40 -3.45 6.50
C TRP A 74 35.46 -4.07 7.55
N ASP A 75 35.83 -3.95 8.84
CA ASP A 75 35.00 -4.38 9.98
C ASP A 75 33.69 -3.57 10.11
N SER A 76 33.61 -2.40 9.46
CA SER A 76 32.43 -1.56 9.40
C SER A 76 32.46 -0.69 8.14
N PRO A 77 31.31 -0.32 7.57
CA PRO A 77 31.25 0.53 6.40
C PRO A 77 31.98 1.85 6.63
N PRO A 78 32.93 2.23 5.76
CA PRO A 78 33.59 3.54 5.85
C PRO A 78 32.59 4.69 5.76
N ALA A 79 32.91 5.84 6.38
CA ALA A 79 32.02 7.01 6.39
C ALA A 79 31.68 7.55 4.98
N TRP A 80 32.55 7.30 3.99
CA TRP A 80 32.34 7.69 2.60
C TRP A 80 31.57 6.65 1.77
N TRP A 81 31.32 5.44 2.31
CA TRP A 81 30.65 4.33 1.63
C TRP A 81 29.29 4.68 0.99
N PRO A 82 28.44 5.54 1.60
CA PRO A 82 27.19 5.95 0.95
C PRO A 82 27.40 6.70 -0.38
N LEU A 83 28.52 7.40 -0.58
CA LEU A 83 28.74 8.25 -1.75
C LEU A 83 28.72 7.48 -3.08
N PRO A 84 29.51 6.41 -3.28
CA PRO A 84 29.44 5.63 -4.51
C PRO A 84 28.10 4.91 -4.70
N LEU A 85 27.47 4.43 -3.62
CA LEU A 85 26.15 3.78 -3.69
C LEU A 85 25.08 4.76 -4.15
N LEU A 86 25.03 5.96 -3.57
CA LEU A 86 24.10 7.02 -3.96
C LEU A 86 24.37 7.54 -5.39
N ALA A 87 25.63 7.63 -5.80
CA ALA A 87 25.98 8.00 -7.17
C ALA A 87 25.45 6.96 -8.17
N LEU A 88 25.65 5.67 -7.89
CA LEU A 88 25.10 4.58 -8.70
C LEU A 88 23.57 4.62 -8.74
N ALA A 89 22.93 4.79 -7.57
CA ALA A 89 21.48 4.94 -7.46
C ALA A 89 20.97 6.08 -8.33
N GLY A 90 21.61 7.26 -8.26
CA GLY A 90 21.24 8.44 -9.03
C GLY A 90 21.35 8.22 -10.54
N VAL A 91 22.42 7.54 -11.01
CA VAL A 91 22.58 7.19 -12.42
C VAL A 91 21.46 6.26 -12.89
N VAL A 92 21.22 5.17 -12.15
CA VAL A 92 20.20 4.18 -12.53
C VAL A 92 18.81 4.80 -12.50
N VAL A 93 18.45 5.51 -11.43
CA VAL A 93 17.15 6.20 -11.31
C VAL A 93 17.00 7.27 -12.39
N GLY A 94 18.05 8.03 -12.71
CA GLY A 94 18.03 8.99 -13.81
C GLY A 94 17.74 8.35 -15.17
N LEU A 95 18.32 7.17 -15.43
CA LEU A 95 18.00 6.38 -16.63
C LEU A 95 16.57 5.86 -16.62
N VAL A 96 16.07 5.38 -15.48
CA VAL A 96 14.68 4.93 -15.33
C VAL A 96 13.70 6.07 -15.63
N VAL A 97 13.92 7.25 -15.04
CA VAL A 97 13.06 8.44 -15.20
C VAL A 97 13.03 8.90 -16.67
N THR A 98 14.15 8.80 -17.38
CA THR A 98 14.27 9.29 -18.76
C THR A 98 13.92 8.25 -19.83
N ARG A 99 14.04 6.95 -19.55
CA ARG A 99 13.92 5.87 -20.55
C ARG A 99 12.77 4.90 -20.33
N LEU A 100 12.29 4.73 -19.09
CA LEU A 100 11.24 3.76 -18.79
C LEU A 100 9.86 4.42 -18.70
N PRO A 101 8.80 3.72 -19.16
CA PRO A 101 7.43 4.18 -18.99
C PRO A 101 7.10 4.36 -17.50
N GLY A 102 6.37 5.44 -17.18
CA GLY A 102 5.98 5.76 -15.81
C GLY A 102 7.06 6.42 -14.95
N ALA A 103 8.25 6.71 -15.52
CA ALA A 103 9.29 7.55 -14.92
C ALA A 103 9.69 7.18 -13.47
N GLY A 104 9.61 5.89 -13.12
CA GLY A 104 9.97 5.41 -11.78
C GLY A 104 8.86 5.51 -10.72
N GLY A 105 7.67 6.01 -11.06
CA GLY A 105 6.51 6.05 -10.17
C GLY A 105 5.75 7.37 -10.19
N HIS A 106 4.81 7.53 -9.27
CA HIS A 106 4.03 8.76 -9.14
C HIS A 106 4.88 9.88 -8.54
N VAL A 107 4.60 11.13 -8.94
CA VAL A 107 5.24 12.31 -8.36
C VAL A 107 4.66 12.54 -6.95
N PRO A 108 5.47 12.52 -5.86
CA PRO A 108 4.96 12.68 -4.49
C PRO A 108 4.23 14.00 -4.23
N ALA A 109 4.60 15.07 -4.95
CA ALA A 109 3.94 16.38 -4.87
C ALA A 109 2.47 16.37 -5.30
N GLY A 110 2.04 15.31 -6.01
CA GLY A 110 0.64 15.10 -6.36
C GLY A 110 -0.21 14.54 -5.22
N GLY A 111 0.37 14.06 -4.11
CA GLY A 111 -0.36 13.36 -3.04
C GLY A 111 -0.66 11.89 -3.34
N LEU A 112 -1.13 11.13 -2.34
CA LEU A 112 -1.50 9.71 -2.51
C LEU A 112 -2.76 9.58 -3.38
N HIS A 113 -2.63 9.00 -4.56
CA HIS A 113 -3.75 8.76 -5.49
C HIS A 113 -3.80 7.29 -5.89
N ALA A 114 -4.86 6.58 -5.50
CA ALA A 114 -5.07 5.15 -5.81
C ALA A 114 -5.37 4.88 -7.30
N GLY A 115 -5.45 5.93 -8.12
CA GLY A 115 -5.83 5.87 -9.53
C GLY A 115 -4.69 5.95 -10.55
N GLY A 116 -3.43 6.07 -10.12
CA GLY A 116 -2.28 6.23 -11.01
C GLY A 116 -1.59 4.93 -11.46
N ALA A 117 -2.06 3.77 -10.98
CA ALA A 117 -1.40 2.50 -11.26
C ALA A 117 -1.51 2.15 -12.75
N SER A 118 -0.37 2.00 -13.42
CA SER A 118 -0.27 1.48 -14.78
C SER A 118 0.58 0.23 -14.75
N ALA A 119 0.08 -0.87 -15.34
CA ALA A 119 0.87 -2.10 -15.48
C ALA A 119 2.17 -1.85 -16.28
N ALA A 120 2.16 -0.89 -17.20
CA ALA A 120 3.34 -0.52 -17.98
C ALA A 120 4.38 0.26 -17.16
N ALA A 121 3.98 0.96 -16.10
CA ALA A 121 4.90 1.69 -15.22
C ALA A 121 5.62 0.78 -14.21
N LEU A 122 5.11 -0.43 -14.02
CA LEU A 122 5.58 -1.38 -13.00
C LEU A 122 7.08 -1.69 -13.08
N PRO A 123 7.66 -1.98 -14.25
CA PRO A 123 9.09 -2.27 -14.35
C PRO A 123 9.95 -1.06 -13.93
N GLY A 124 9.54 0.15 -14.32
CA GLY A 124 10.23 1.38 -13.94
C GLY A 124 10.24 1.59 -12.43
N VAL A 125 9.09 1.39 -11.78
CA VAL A 125 8.97 1.49 -10.32
C VAL A 125 9.86 0.49 -9.60
N ILE A 126 9.84 -0.78 -10.02
CA ILE A 126 10.64 -1.84 -9.39
C ILE A 126 12.13 -1.53 -9.51
N VAL A 127 12.60 -1.18 -10.72
CA VAL A 127 14.02 -0.87 -10.93
C VAL A 127 14.43 0.37 -10.14
N ALA A 128 13.60 1.43 -10.13
CA ALA A 128 13.87 2.63 -9.32
C ALA A 128 13.96 2.30 -7.83
N ALA A 129 13.04 1.49 -7.30
CA ALA A 129 13.01 1.14 -5.89
C ALA A 129 14.19 0.24 -5.48
N VAL A 130 14.50 -0.79 -6.26
CA VAL A 130 15.66 -1.68 -6.02
C VAL A 130 16.98 -0.93 -6.13
N ALA A 131 17.08 0.05 -7.03
CA ALA A 131 18.29 0.86 -7.16
C ALA A 131 18.42 1.96 -6.11
N SER A 132 17.32 2.45 -5.53
CA SER A 132 17.36 3.59 -4.59
C SER A 132 17.31 3.19 -3.12
N LEU A 133 16.41 2.28 -2.73
CA LEU A 133 16.17 1.98 -1.32
C LEU A 133 17.39 1.31 -0.66
N PRO A 134 17.94 0.20 -1.21
CA PRO A 134 19.06 -0.48 -0.57
C PRO A 134 20.37 0.31 -0.65
N LEU A 135 20.47 1.25 -1.60
CA LEU A 135 21.65 2.11 -1.78
C LEU A 135 21.63 3.37 -0.89
N GLY A 136 20.64 3.50 -0.01
CA GLY A 136 20.62 4.53 1.04
C GLY A 136 19.82 5.79 0.69
N ALA A 137 18.95 5.76 -0.33
CA ALA A 137 18.01 6.85 -0.53
C ALA A 137 17.04 6.95 0.66
N VAL A 138 16.75 8.17 1.12
CA VAL A 138 15.84 8.41 2.25
C VAL A 138 14.38 8.37 1.75
N LEU A 139 13.96 7.18 1.35
CA LEU A 139 12.62 6.88 0.85
C LEU A 139 12.15 5.58 1.52
N GLY A 140 10.85 5.48 1.79
CA GLY A 140 10.28 4.23 2.28
C GLY A 140 9.74 3.37 1.13
N PRO A 141 9.53 2.06 1.37
CA PRO A 141 8.99 1.14 0.38
C PRO A 141 7.48 1.30 0.15
N GLU A 142 6.81 2.28 0.76
CA GLU A 142 5.35 2.43 0.69
C GLU A 142 4.88 2.78 -0.72
N ALA A 143 5.48 3.81 -1.33
CA ALA A 143 5.14 4.23 -2.69
C ALA A 143 5.37 3.12 -3.75
N PRO A 144 6.54 2.45 -3.80
CA PRO A 144 6.74 1.38 -4.76
C PRO A 144 5.84 0.17 -4.50
N LEU A 145 5.50 -0.16 -3.25
CA LEU A 145 4.56 -1.25 -2.97
C LEU A 145 3.12 -0.91 -3.38
N ILE A 146 2.66 0.33 -3.18
CA ILE A 146 1.34 0.77 -3.64
C ILE A 146 1.25 0.64 -5.17
N ALA A 147 2.28 1.11 -5.87
CA ALA A 147 2.38 0.98 -7.32
C ALA A 147 2.51 -0.48 -7.76
N LEU A 148 3.25 -1.31 -7.01
CA LEU A 148 3.38 -2.74 -7.23
C LEU A 148 2.01 -3.43 -7.14
N GLY A 149 1.28 -3.21 -6.05
CA GLY A 149 -0.01 -3.83 -5.81
C GLY A 149 -1.06 -3.41 -6.84
N GLY A 150 -1.20 -2.12 -7.09
CA GLY A 150 -2.14 -1.62 -8.11
C GLY A 150 -1.75 -2.09 -9.52
N GLY A 151 -0.46 -2.01 -9.87
CA GLY A 151 0.05 -2.41 -11.18
C GLY A 151 -0.10 -3.90 -11.45
N LEU A 152 0.19 -4.75 -10.46
CA LEU A 152 0.02 -6.21 -10.55
C LEU A 152 -1.46 -6.61 -10.64
N ALA A 153 -2.34 -5.96 -9.88
CA ALA A 153 -3.78 -6.21 -9.98
C ALA A 153 -4.30 -5.91 -11.40
N LEU A 154 -3.82 -4.81 -12.00
CA LEU A 154 -4.12 -4.50 -13.40
C LEU A 154 -3.47 -5.50 -14.36
N LEU A 155 -2.21 -5.88 -14.16
CA LEU A 155 -1.54 -6.88 -15.00
C LEU A 155 -2.32 -8.21 -14.98
N PHE A 156 -2.73 -8.68 -13.80
CA PHE A 156 -3.52 -9.90 -13.65
C PHE A 156 -4.84 -9.84 -14.42
N ARG A 157 -5.54 -8.69 -14.36
CA ARG A 157 -6.73 -8.44 -15.18
C ARG A 157 -6.48 -8.60 -16.68
N HIS A 158 -5.36 -8.08 -17.18
CA HIS A 158 -4.99 -8.21 -18.59
C HIS A 158 -4.71 -9.68 -18.96
N LEU A 159 -4.04 -10.42 -18.08
CA LEU A 159 -3.75 -11.85 -18.27
C LEU A 159 -5.02 -12.70 -18.35
N VAL A 160 -6.00 -12.45 -17.47
CA VAL A 160 -7.28 -13.18 -17.48
C VAL A 160 -8.32 -12.60 -18.45
N ARG A 161 -7.95 -11.58 -19.24
CA ARG A 161 -8.82 -10.89 -20.21
C ARG A 161 -10.15 -10.39 -19.62
N ALA A 162 -10.13 -9.94 -18.36
CA ALA A 162 -11.35 -9.44 -17.74
C ALA A 162 -11.77 -8.08 -18.33
N PRO A 163 -13.08 -7.75 -18.35
CA PRO A 163 -13.58 -6.50 -18.91
C PRO A 163 -12.89 -5.26 -18.34
N ALA A 164 -12.56 -4.31 -19.22
CA ALA A 164 -11.81 -3.09 -18.93
C ALA A 164 -12.75 -1.88 -18.89
N THR A 165 -13.45 -1.65 -17.78
CA THR A 165 -14.18 -0.39 -17.57
C THR A 165 -13.35 0.56 -16.71
N PRO A 166 -13.52 1.89 -16.82
CA PRO A 166 -12.83 2.85 -15.94
C PRO A 166 -13.08 2.56 -14.45
N GLN A 167 -14.32 2.22 -14.11
CA GLN A 167 -14.71 1.88 -12.74
C GLN A 167 -14.09 0.57 -12.25
N SER A 168 -14.10 -0.49 -13.06
CA SER A 168 -13.48 -1.77 -12.67
C SER A 168 -11.96 -1.66 -12.56
N THR A 169 -11.33 -0.86 -13.42
CA THR A 169 -9.89 -0.58 -13.37
C THR A 169 -9.51 0.14 -12.08
N ALA A 170 -10.26 1.19 -11.71
CA ALA A 170 -10.04 1.93 -10.46
C ALA A 170 -10.27 1.04 -9.23
N LEU A 171 -11.37 0.28 -9.20
CA LEU A 171 -11.68 -0.66 -8.10
C LEU A 171 -10.58 -1.70 -7.94
N LEU A 172 -10.09 -2.24 -9.05
CA LEU A 172 -9.08 -3.28 -9.03
C LEU A 172 -7.69 -2.78 -8.63
N GLY A 173 -7.31 -1.62 -9.17
CA GLY A 173 -6.07 -0.93 -8.77
C GLY A 173 -6.08 -0.60 -7.28
N ALA A 174 -7.21 -0.07 -6.78
CA ALA A 174 -7.40 0.19 -5.36
C ALA A 174 -7.33 -1.10 -4.52
N ALA A 175 -7.95 -2.19 -4.97
CA ALA A 175 -7.88 -3.48 -4.27
C ALA A 175 -6.46 -4.08 -4.22
N GLY A 176 -5.69 -3.96 -5.30
CA GLY A 176 -4.29 -4.36 -5.32
C GLY A 176 -3.42 -3.49 -4.41
N ALA A 177 -3.57 -2.17 -4.50
CA ALA A 177 -2.88 -1.24 -3.61
C ALA A 177 -3.22 -1.52 -2.14
N ALA A 178 -4.49 -1.79 -1.83
CA ALA A 178 -4.95 -2.16 -0.49
C ALA A 178 -4.22 -3.38 0.08
N ALA A 179 -4.07 -4.44 -0.74
CA ALA A 179 -3.37 -5.66 -0.35
C ALA A 179 -1.87 -5.41 -0.11
N ALA A 180 -1.24 -4.58 -0.93
CA ALA A 180 0.16 -4.20 -0.73
C ALA A 180 0.36 -3.32 0.51
N ILE A 181 -0.54 -2.37 0.78
CA ILE A 181 -0.53 -1.55 2.00
C ILE A 181 -0.73 -2.43 3.23
N ALA A 182 -1.69 -3.36 3.19
CA ALA A 182 -1.91 -4.30 4.29
C ALA A 182 -0.71 -5.19 4.56
N ALA A 183 0.02 -5.59 3.50
CA ALA A 183 1.23 -6.39 3.59
C ALA A 183 2.37 -5.61 4.29
N ILE A 184 2.68 -4.38 3.85
CA ILE A 184 3.77 -3.59 4.47
C ILE A 184 3.48 -3.23 5.93
N PHE A 185 2.24 -2.91 6.28
CA PHE A 185 1.89 -2.53 7.65
C PHE A 185 1.50 -3.71 8.54
N GLY A 186 1.35 -4.91 7.97
CA GLY A 186 0.83 -6.09 8.68
C GLY A 186 -0.59 -5.92 9.23
N ASN A 187 -1.31 -4.88 8.81
CA ASN A 187 -2.61 -4.52 9.36
C ASN A 187 -3.57 -4.02 8.27
N PRO A 188 -4.65 -4.76 7.98
CA PRO A 188 -5.61 -4.36 6.96
C PRO A 188 -6.40 -3.09 7.32
N LEU A 189 -6.45 -2.70 8.60
CA LEU A 189 -7.10 -1.46 9.04
C LEU A 189 -6.33 -0.22 8.61
N ILE A 190 -5.00 -0.29 8.51
CA ILE A 190 -4.20 0.85 8.01
C ILE A 190 -4.49 1.07 6.53
N ALA A 191 -4.62 -0.01 5.76
CA ALA A 191 -5.07 0.07 4.37
C ALA A 191 -6.48 0.67 4.26
N ALA A 192 -7.39 0.35 5.19
CA ALA A 192 -8.73 0.92 5.22
C ALA A 192 -8.72 2.45 5.33
N VAL A 193 -8.01 2.97 6.33
CA VAL A 193 -7.93 4.41 6.60
C VAL A 193 -7.28 5.15 5.43
N LEU A 194 -6.15 4.63 4.93
CA LEU A 194 -5.48 5.23 3.78
C LEU A 194 -6.35 5.22 2.53
N LEU A 195 -7.13 4.17 2.29
CA LEU A 195 -8.06 4.14 1.15
C LEU A 195 -9.21 5.13 1.28
N ILE A 196 -9.73 5.37 2.48
CA ILE A 196 -10.80 6.36 2.68
C ILE A 196 -10.30 7.76 2.33
N GLU A 197 -9.10 8.11 2.79
CA GLU A 197 -8.43 9.38 2.46
C GLU A 197 -8.20 9.50 0.95
N VAL A 198 -7.65 8.46 0.34
CA VAL A 198 -7.25 8.48 -1.07
C VAL A 198 -8.44 8.38 -2.03
N ALA A 199 -9.52 7.70 -1.63
CA ALA A 199 -10.69 7.57 -2.48
C ALA A 199 -11.43 8.91 -2.63
N GLY A 200 -11.37 9.79 -1.61
CA GLY A 200 -11.98 11.12 -1.66
C GLY A 200 -13.49 11.11 -1.95
N VAL A 201 -14.16 9.96 -1.77
CA VAL A 201 -15.58 9.75 -2.03
C VAL A 201 -16.35 9.56 -0.72
N GLY A 202 -17.46 10.28 -0.59
CA GLY A 202 -18.43 10.11 0.49
C GLY A 202 -19.66 9.29 0.09
N GLY A 203 -20.49 8.97 1.07
CA GLY A 203 -21.81 8.35 0.85
C GLY A 203 -21.75 6.88 0.41
N PRO A 204 -22.81 6.36 -0.25
CA PRO A 204 -22.90 4.94 -0.62
C PRO A 204 -21.81 4.47 -1.58
N ARG A 205 -21.23 5.38 -2.37
CA ARG A 205 -20.16 5.07 -3.32
C ARG A 205 -18.88 4.64 -2.61
N LEU A 206 -18.62 5.16 -1.40
CA LEU A 206 -17.50 4.73 -0.58
C LEU A 206 -17.61 3.25 -0.25
N PHE A 207 -18.79 2.76 0.15
CA PHE A 207 -19.01 1.34 0.44
C PHE A 207 -18.72 0.44 -0.77
N VAL A 208 -19.12 0.87 -1.97
CA VAL A 208 -18.90 0.11 -3.21
C VAL A 208 -17.41 -0.07 -3.50
N VAL A 209 -16.58 0.94 -3.21
CA VAL A 209 -15.12 0.93 -3.45
C VAL A 209 -14.36 0.27 -2.29
N MET A 210 -14.79 0.51 -1.06
CA MET A 210 -14.12 0.01 0.14
C MET A 210 -14.25 -1.49 0.29
N LEU A 211 -15.44 -2.07 0.04
CA LEU A 211 -15.68 -3.49 0.27
C LEU A 211 -14.69 -4.41 -0.47
N PRO A 212 -14.49 -4.28 -1.79
CA PRO A 212 -13.54 -5.12 -2.53
C PRO A 212 -12.10 -4.87 -2.10
N ALA A 213 -11.75 -3.63 -1.77
CA ALA A 213 -10.41 -3.27 -1.34
C ALA A 213 -10.07 -3.78 0.07
N LEU A 214 -11.02 -3.71 1.01
CA LEU A 214 -10.89 -4.29 2.35
C LEU A 214 -10.83 -5.80 2.31
N LEU A 215 -11.62 -6.44 1.45
CA LEU A 215 -11.56 -7.88 1.25
C LEU A 215 -10.19 -8.31 0.72
N SER A 216 -9.69 -7.63 -0.31
CA SER A 216 -8.35 -7.86 -0.86
C SER A 216 -7.26 -7.63 0.19
N SER A 217 -7.36 -6.54 0.95
CA SER A 217 -6.48 -6.20 2.08
C SER A 217 -6.47 -7.28 3.17
N GLY A 218 -7.64 -7.76 3.58
CA GLY A 218 -7.76 -8.82 4.58
C GLY A 218 -7.17 -10.14 4.12
N VAL A 219 -7.46 -10.57 2.89
CA VAL A 219 -6.84 -11.77 2.29
C VAL A 219 -5.33 -11.59 2.20
N GLY A 220 -4.88 -10.44 1.73
CA GLY A 220 -3.47 -10.11 1.60
C GLY A 220 -2.72 -10.15 2.94
N ALA A 221 -3.32 -9.61 4.00
CA ALA A 221 -2.76 -9.67 5.35
C ALA A 221 -2.65 -11.11 5.88
N VAL A 222 -3.66 -11.95 5.65
CA VAL A 222 -3.61 -13.38 6.05
C VAL A 222 -2.53 -14.12 5.28
N VAL A 223 -2.41 -13.88 3.97
CA VAL A 223 -1.37 -14.51 3.13
C VAL A 223 0.02 -14.06 3.57
N PHE A 224 0.22 -12.76 3.74
CA PHE A 224 1.51 -12.19 4.15
C PHE A 224 1.96 -12.71 5.51
N THR A 225 1.09 -12.62 6.53
CA THR A 225 1.41 -13.06 7.90
C THR A 225 1.54 -14.58 8.01
N GLY A 226 0.69 -15.32 7.30
CA GLY A 226 0.76 -16.78 7.23
C GLY A 226 2.07 -17.24 6.58
N PHE A 227 2.47 -16.60 5.48
CA PHE A 227 3.70 -16.92 4.77
C PHE A 227 4.95 -16.52 5.56
N GLY A 228 4.95 -15.35 6.21
CA GLY A 228 6.04 -14.93 7.09
C GLY A 228 6.23 -15.89 8.28
N ARG A 229 5.15 -16.30 8.95
CA ARG A 229 5.20 -17.32 10.01
C ARG A 229 5.69 -18.69 9.51
N TRP A 230 5.34 -19.08 8.30
CA TRP A 230 5.72 -20.37 7.75
C TRP A 230 7.19 -20.41 7.29
N THR A 231 7.66 -19.32 6.69
CA THR A 231 9.05 -19.20 6.18
C THR A 231 10.06 -18.79 7.24
N GLY A 232 9.62 -18.17 8.34
CA GLY A 232 10.50 -17.66 9.39
C GLY A 232 11.30 -16.42 8.98
N LEU A 233 10.97 -15.81 7.82
CA LEU A 233 11.60 -14.57 7.34
C LEU A 233 10.94 -13.38 8.04
N GLU A 234 11.71 -12.63 8.82
CA GLU A 234 11.23 -11.41 9.47
C GLU A 234 11.20 -10.24 8.48
N THR A 235 10.04 -9.98 7.89
CA THR A 235 9.78 -8.68 7.28
C THR A 235 9.44 -7.71 8.41
N GLY A 236 10.24 -6.66 8.60
CA GLY A 236 10.06 -5.68 9.67
C GLY A 236 8.62 -5.27 9.89
N SER A 237 8.02 -5.71 11.00
CA SER A 237 6.68 -5.32 11.39
C SER A 237 6.78 -4.26 12.50
N LEU A 238 5.98 -3.21 12.39
CA LEU A 238 5.97 -2.13 13.37
C LEU A 238 5.34 -2.63 14.68
N SER A 239 6.16 -3.16 15.59
CA SER A 239 5.72 -3.48 16.94
C SER A 239 5.81 -2.24 17.84
N VAL A 240 4.67 -1.63 18.17
CA VAL A 240 4.63 -0.54 19.16
C VAL A 240 4.67 -1.14 20.55
N SER A 241 5.86 -1.16 21.16
CA SER A 241 6.02 -1.47 22.59
C SER A 241 5.82 -0.19 23.40
N PHE A 242 4.67 -0.05 24.06
CA PHE A 242 4.45 1.06 24.99
C PHE A 242 5.28 0.81 26.27
N PRO A 243 6.17 1.74 26.66
CA PRO A 243 6.80 1.68 27.97
C PRO A 243 5.72 1.79 29.05
N THR A 244 5.71 0.87 30.02
CA THR A 244 4.80 0.88 31.17
C THR A 244 5.10 1.98 32.20
N ALA A 245 6.10 2.82 31.94
CA ALA A 245 6.43 3.99 32.75
C ALA A 245 6.95 5.13 31.88
N PRO A 246 6.53 6.40 32.11
CA PRO A 246 7.15 7.54 31.47
C PRO A 246 8.62 7.66 31.92
N PRO A 247 9.55 8.03 31.00
CA PRO A 247 10.94 8.22 31.37
C PRO A 247 11.04 9.36 32.38
N ARG A 248 11.62 9.07 33.56
CA ARG A 248 11.97 10.11 34.53
C ARG A 248 13.08 10.96 33.92
N LEU A 249 12.84 12.26 33.83
CA LEU A 249 13.86 13.23 33.47
C LEU A 249 14.78 13.39 34.68
N ASP A 250 15.93 12.71 34.66
CA ASP A 250 17.00 12.97 35.62
C ASP A 250 17.67 14.30 35.24
N ALA A 251 17.29 15.37 35.92
CA ALA A 251 17.99 16.64 35.87
C ALA A 251 19.30 16.51 36.67
N GLY A 252 20.40 16.10 36.02
CA GLY A 252 21.71 16.10 36.67
C GLY A 252 22.84 15.36 35.93
N GLY A 253 23.66 16.12 35.21
CA GLY A 253 25.13 15.97 35.11
C GLY A 253 25.73 14.60 34.73
N SER A 254 26.07 14.42 33.46
CA SER A 254 27.44 14.17 32.96
C SER A 254 27.39 13.73 31.50
N ALA A 255 28.10 14.48 30.65
CA ALA A 255 28.19 14.24 29.21
C ALA A 255 28.94 12.93 28.95
N THR A 256 28.19 11.84 28.83
CA THR A 256 28.65 10.60 28.21
C THR A 256 27.92 10.51 26.87
N PRO A 257 28.60 10.38 25.72
CA PRO A 257 27.93 10.25 24.43
C PRO A 257 27.24 8.89 24.36
N ARG A 258 26.03 8.79 24.92
CA ARG A 258 25.13 7.69 24.66
C ARG A 258 24.71 7.81 23.20
N ARG A 259 25.17 6.86 22.37
CA ARG A 259 24.68 6.63 21.01
C ARG A 259 23.15 6.73 21.02
N PHE A 260 22.63 7.77 20.36
CA PHE A 260 21.21 7.88 20.04
C PHE A 260 20.87 6.77 19.03
N ARG A 261 20.50 5.61 19.57
CA ARG A 261 20.05 4.46 18.79
C ARG A 261 18.56 4.65 18.52
N TRP A 262 18.22 5.44 17.50
CA TRP A 262 16.84 5.66 17.05
C TRP A 262 16.17 4.41 16.48
N TRP A 263 16.96 3.38 16.17
CA TRP A 263 16.50 2.16 15.50
C TRP A 263 17.05 0.93 16.23
N SER A 264 16.17 0.13 16.83
CA SER A 264 16.50 -1.23 17.24
C SER A 264 15.57 -2.19 16.53
N TRP A 265 16.06 -2.76 15.44
CA TRP A 265 15.55 -4.01 14.89
C TRP A 265 15.80 -5.10 15.94
N ARG A 266 14.74 -5.74 16.42
CA ARG A 266 14.86 -7.03 17.10
C ARG A 266 14.91 -8.11 16.02
N ARG A 267 15.82 -9.05 16.26
CA ARG A 267 15.88 -10.36 15.61
C ARG A 267 14.72 -11.25 16.06
#